data_AF-A0A673AM04-F1
#
_entry.id   AF-A0A673AM04-F1
#
_cell.length_a   1.000
_cell.length_b   1.000
_cell.length_c   1.000
_cell.angle_alpha   90.00
_cell.angle_beta   90.00
_cell.angle_gamma   90.00
#
_symmetry.space_group_name_H-M   'P 1'
#
loop_
_entity.id
_entity.type
_entity.pdbx_description
1 polymer ?
#
loop_
_entity_poly.entity_id
_entity_poly.type
_entity_poly.pdbx_seq_one_letter_code
_entity_poly.pdbx_strand_id
1 'polypeptide(L)'
;HMQNYLKLAGCTLFITGASRGIGKAIALKAAKDGANIVIAAKTAEPHPKLPGTIYTAAQEVEAAGGKALACVVDIRDEQQIGDAVQKAVDKFGGIDILVNNASAISLTGTLATPMKRVDLMLGINLRGTYLTSKLVIPHLLKSRSPHILNLSPPLNLNPIWFKNHTAYTMAKYGMSMCVLGMAEEFRGQIAVNALWPKTAIQTAAMDMLGGEGVAKQCRTADIMADAAYAVLTQPTDYTGHFLVDEDVLKGQGVQDFELYAVQPGHPLLPDFFLDEAPETLVQKMEEHGATPAFKPASSSATPPSAGPIESTFDVIRGVINEDVVKSTQGVYKFDLSGEHAGVWFLDLRSGSGSAGQGEPALKADVIMTMDSGDFSKMFAGKLKPTMAFMSGKLRIKGDMTLAIKLEKLMNRMAKAKL
;
A
#
# COMPACT_ATOMS: atom_id res chain seq x y z
N HIS A 1 -3.69 22.30 -15.63
CA HIS A 1 -4.87 21.79 -14.91
C HIS A 1 -6.10 21.94 -15.80
N MET A 2 -7.01 20.96 -15.74
CA MET A 2 -8.29 21.03 -16.44
C MET A 2 -9.11 22.21 -15.92
N GLN A 3 -9.76 22.99 -16.80
CA GLN A 3 -10.63 24.08 -16.36
C GLN A 3 -11.96 23.56 -15.80
N ASN A 4 -12.55 24.35 -14.90
CA ASN A 4 -13.90 24.16 -14.39
C ASN A 4 -14.90 24.80 -15.36
N TYR A 5 -16.09 24.21 -15.46
CA TYR A 5 -17.13 24.64 -16.43
C TYR A 5 -18.50 24.84 -15.76
N LEU A 6 -18.55 25.02 -14.43
CA LEU A 6 -19.78 25.21 -13.64
C LEU A 6 -20.79 24.06 -13.77
N LYS A 7 -20.33 22.87 -14.17
CA LYS A 7 -21.19 21.69 -14.37
C LYS A 7 -21.65 21.08 -13.04
N LEU A 8 -20.92 21.33 -11.95
CA LEU A 8 -21.27 20.86 -10.60
C LEU A 8 -21.89 21.97 -9.74
N ALA A 9 -22.25 23.11 -10.33
CA ALA A 9 -22.83 24.23 -9.59
C ALA A 9 -24.13 23.82 -8.88
N GLY A 10 -24.18 24.00 -7.56
CA GLY A 10 -25.32 23.63 -6.74
C GLY A 10 -25.51 22.12 -6.49
N CYS A 11 -24.73 21.25 -7.13
CA CYS A 11 -24.74 19.81 -6.85
C CYS A 11 -24.20 19.52 -5.45
N THR A 12 -24.73 18.49 -4.80
CA THR A 12 -24.30 18.05 -3.47
C THR A 12 -23.48 16.77 -3.56
N LEU A 13 -22.20 16.87 -3.21
CA LEU A 13 -21.26 15.76 -3.18
C LEU A 13 -21.09 15.25 -1.75
N PHE A 14 -21.37 13.97 -1.53
CA PHE A 14 -21.02 13.25 -0.31
C PHE A 14 -19.69 12.52 -0.51
N ILE A 15 -18.63 12.97 0.17
CA ILE A 15 -17.27 12.46 -0.06
C ILE A 15 -16.73 11.84 1.23
N THR A 16 -16.50 10.52 1.21
CA THR A 16 -15.88 9.82 2.34
C THR A 16 -14.37 10.07 2.39
N GLY A 17 -13.83 10.38 3.56
CA GLY A 17 -12.39 10.63 3.73
C GLY A 17 -11.89 11.97 3.15
N ALA A 18 -12.76 12.97 3.02
CA ALA A 18 -12.44 14.26 2.40
C ALA A 18 -11.66 15.26 3.29
N SER A 19 -11.21 14.88 4.49
CA SER A 19 -10.46 15.78 5.38
C SER A 19 -9.05 16.11 4.86
N ARG A 20 -8.50 15.32 3.92
CA ARG A 20 -7.14 15.47 3.35
C ARG A 20 -6.96 14.65 2.06
N GLY A 21 -5.82 14.81 1.40
CA GLY A 21 -5.40 13.98 0.25
C GLY A 21 -6.36 14.09 -0.94
N ILE A 22 -6.51 12.98 -1.67
CA ILE A 22 -7.32 12.88 -2.90
C ILE A 22 -8.77 13.33 -2.65
N GLY A 23 -9.43 12.83 -1.60
CA GLY A 23 -10.79 13.23 -1.27
C GLY A 23 -10.97 14.74 -1.07
N LYS A 24 -9.99 15.41 -0.42
CA LYS A 24 -10.01 16.87 -0.28
C LYS A 24 -9.77 17.57 -1.62
N ALA A 25 -8.84 17.08 -2.44
CA ALA A 25 -8.60 17.67 -3.75
C ALA A 25 -9.84 17.60 -4.66
N ILE A 26 -10.55 16.46 -4.68
CA ILE A 26 -11.85 16.31 -5.37
C ILE A 26 -12.88 17.30 -4.82
N ALA A 27 -12.98 17.43 -3.49
CA ALA A 27 -13.87 18.40 -2.85
C ALA A 27 -13.58 19.83 -3.30
N LEU A 28 -12.32 20.25 -3.30
CA LEU A 28 -11.92 21.61 -3.71
C LEU A 28 -12.16 21.85 -5.21
N LYS A 29 -11.96 20.83 -6.04
CA LYS A 29 -12.23 20.92 -7.47
C LYS A 29 -13.71 21.16 -7.75
N ALA A 30 -14.61 20.44 -7.07
CA ALA A 30 -16.05 20.65 -7.19
C ALA A 30 -16.50 21.97 -6.52
N ALA A 31 -15.88 22.36 -5.40
CA ALA A 31 -16.18 23.62 -4.72
C ALA A 31 -15.95 24.86 -5.60
N LYS A 32 -14.96 24.83 -6.50
CA LYS A 32 -14.73 25.89 -7.49
C LYS A 32 -15.90 26.12 -8.46
N ASP A 33 -16.81 25.15 -8.61
CA ASP A 33 -18.07 25.31 -9.35
C ASP A 33 -19.21 25.90 -8.51
N GLY A 34 -19.01 26.08 -7.20
CA GLY A 34 -20.09 26.41 -6.27
C GLY A 34 -20.90 25.20 -5.79
N ALA A 35 -20.29 24.01 -5.77
CA ALA A 35 -20.92 22.80 -5.26
C ALA A 35 -21.06 22.79 -3.73
N ASN A 36 -22.01 21.99 -3.22
CA ASN A 36 -22.13 21.69 -1.80
C ASN A 36 -21.34 20.41 -1.48
N ILE A 37 -20.46 20.45 -0.48
CA ILE A 37 -19.58 19.34 -0.12
C ILE A 37 -19.91 18.86 1.30
N VAL A 38 -20.27 17.58 1.42
CA VAL A 38 -20.35 16.87 2.69
C VAL A 38 -19.03 16.15 2.92
N ILE A 39 -18.30 16.60 3.94
CA ILE A 39 -16.98 16.09 4.32
C ILE A 39 -17.18 15.02 5.40
N ALA A 40 -17.31 13.77 4.98
CA ALA A 40 -17.54 12.64 5.87
C ALA A 40 -16.21 11.95 6.26
N ALA A 41 -15.62 12.33 7.40
CA ALA A 41 -14.38 11.72 7.88
C ALA A 41 -14.25 11.77 9.41
N LYS A 42 -13.31 10.98 9.96
CA LYS A 42 -13.16 10.79 11.42
C LYS A 42 -12.43 11.92 12.14
N THR A 43 -11.57 12.65 11.46
CA THR A 43 -10.64 13.58 12.13
C THR A 43 -11.32 14.92 12.42
N ALA A 44 -11.91 15.05 13.61
CA ALA A 44 -12.42 16.32 14.15
C ALA A 44 -11.31 17.15 14.79
N GLU A 45 -10.49 16.51 15.62
CA GLU A 45 -9.37 17.13 16.33
C GLU A 45 -8.04 16.96 15.57
N PRO A 46 -7.10 17.92 15.69
CA PRO A 46 -5.77 17.80 15.09
C PRO A 46 -5.06 16.50 15.51
N HIS A 47 -4.49 15.80 14.54
CA HIS A 47 -3.76 14.55 14.76
C HIS A 47 -2.24 14.78 14.65
N PRO A 48 -1.41 14.26 15.57
CA PRO A 48 0.03 14.57 15.62
C PRO A 48 0.81 14.13 14.37
N LYS A 49 0.28 13.18 13.60
CA LYS A 49 0.92 12.64 12.38
C LYS A 49 0.18 12.91 11.08
N LEU A 50 -1.06 13.41 11.13
CA LEU A 50 -1.90 13.56 9.95
C LEU A 50 -2.40 15.00 9.85
N PRO A 51 -2.09 15.72 8.76
CA PRO A 51 -2.49 17.10 8.61
C PRO A 51 -4.01 17.23 8.39
N GLY A 52 -4.58 18.36 8.79
CA GLY A 52 -5.96 18.74 8.52
C GLY A 52 -7.01 17.98 9.33
N THR A 53 -8.19 18.59 9.45
CA THR A 53 -9.40 18.04 10.06
C THR A 53 -10.57 18.23 9.10
N ILE A 54 -11.74 17.69 9.43
CA ILE A 54 -12.97 17.99 8.67
C ILE A 54 -13.29 19.49 8.65
N TYR A 55 -12.89 20.23 9.70
CA TYR A 55 -13.18 21.66 9.83
C TYR A 55 -12.21 22.51 9.00
N THR A 56 -10.92 22.18 8.98
CA THR A 56 -9.98 22.89 8.08
C THR A 56 -10.31 22.61 6.62
N ALA A 57 -10.69 21.38 6.27
CA ALA A 57 -11.14 21.06 4.93
C ALA A 57 -12.43 21.81 4.55
N ALA A 58 -13.37 22.00 5.49
CA ALA A 58 -14.57 22.81 5.27
C ALA A 58 -14.24 24.27 4.96
N GLN A 59 -13.31 24.87 5.72
CA GLN A 59 -12.84 26.24 5.47
C GLN A 59 -12.20 26.39 4.08
N GLU A 60 -11.37 25.41 3.68
CA GLU A 60 -10.76 25.41 2.33
C GLU A 60 -11.82 25.27 1.22
N VAL A 61 -12.86 24.45 1.43
CA VAL A 61 -14.00 24.32 0.50
C VAL A 61 -14.76 25.63 0.36
N GLU A 62 -15.07 26.30 1.48
CA GLU A 62 -15.77 27.59 1.47
C GLU A 62 -14.93 28.68 0.81
N ALA A 63 -13.62 28.72 1.09
CA ALA A 63 -12.69 29.64 0.44
C ALA A 63 -12.56 29.39 -1.07
N ALA A 64 -12.75 28.15 -1.53
CA ALA A 64 -12.76 27.79 -2.94
C ALA A 64 -14.07 28.16 -3.67
N GLY A 65 -15.09 28.65 -2.96
CA GLY A 65 -16.38 29.08 -3.52
C GLY A 65 -17.53 28.09 -3.33
N GLY A 66 -17.30 26.95 -2.68
CA GLY A 66 -18.32 25.96 -2.39
C GLY A 66 -19.03 26.20 -1.05
N LYS A 67 -19.93 25.29 -0.68
CA LYS A 67 -20.53 25.24 0.67
C LYS A 67 -20.10 23.95 1.36
N ALA A 68 -19.71 24.01 2.62
CA ALA A 68 -19.25 22.83 3.35
C ALA A 68 -20.25 22.34 4.41
N LEU A 69 -20.27 21.03 4.64
CA LEU A 69 -20.86 20.37 5.79
C LEU A 69 -19.85 19.35 6.35
N ALA A 70 -19.22 19.69 7.46
CA ALA A 70 -18.29 18.82 8.15
C ALA A 70 -19.05 17.80 9.02
N CYS A 71 -18.89 16.51 8.72
CA CYS A 71 -19.51 15.41 9.45
C CYS A 71 -18.43 14.48 10.03
N VAL A 72 -18.44 14.30 11.36
CA VAL A 72 -17.63 13.27 12.00
C VAL A 72 -18.23 11.91 11.65
N VAL A 73 -17.52 11.14 10.82
CA VAL A 73 -18.02 9.84 10.33
C VAL A 73 -16.89 8.81 10.31
N ASP A 74 -17.07 7.73 11.07
CA ASP A 74 -16.42 6.46 10.81
C ASP A 74 -17.30 5.60 9.90
N ILE A 75 -16.87 5.37 8.65
CA ILE A 75 -17.66 4.62 7.67
C ILE A 75 -17.83 3.13 7.99
N ARG A 76 -17.28 2.66 9.12
CA ARG A 76 -17.58 1.33 9.67
C ARG A 76 -18.89 1.32 10.47
N ASP A 77 -19.36 2.49 10.89
CA ASP A 77 -20.57 2.68 11.71
C ASP A 77 -21.74 3.10 10.83
N GLU A 78 -22.78 2.28 10.76
CA GLU A 78 -23.98 2.52 9.96
C GLU A 78 -24.76 3.75 10.44
N GLN A 79 -24.85 3.96 11.75
CA GLN A 79 -25.60 5.08 12.31
C GLN A 79 -24.92 6.40 11.98
N GLN A 80 -23.58 6.47 12.10
CA GLN A 80 -22.85 7.70 11.77
C GLN A 80 -22.97 8.08 10.30
N ILE A 81 -23.00 7.10 9.39
CA ILE A 81 -23.25 7.37 7.97
C ILE A 81 -24.69 7.87 7.78
N GLY A 82 -25.67 7.18 8.37
CA GLY A 82 -27.08 7.58 8.29
C GLY A 82 -27.34 9.00 8.79
N ASP A 83 -26.77 9.36 9.94
CA ASP A 83 -26.87 10.71 10.51
C ASP A 83 -26.24 11.77 9.60
N ALA A 84 -25.10 11.47 8.98
CA ALA A 84 -24.44 12.38 8.05
C ALA A 84 -25.23 12.55 6.74
N VAL A 85 -25.84 11.48 6.22
CA VAL A 85 -26.73 11.51 5.07
C VAL A 85 -27.96 12.37 5.38
N GLN A 86 -28.59 12.16 6.54
CA GLN A 86 -29.74 12.97 6.94
C GLN A 86 -29.39 14.45 7.07
N LYS A 87 -28.26 14.78 7.73
CA LYS A 87 -27.78 16.17 7.83
C LYS A 87 -27.51 16.81 6.47
N ALA A 88 -27.00 16.04 5.51
CA ALA A 88 -26.78 16.52 4.14
C ALA A 88 -28.10 16.86 3.45
N VAL A 89 -29.09 15.99 3.57
CA VAL A 89 -30.43 16.18 3.00
C VAL A 89 -31.14 17.37 3.65
N ASP A 90 -31.07 17.50 4.97
CA ASP A 90 -31.67 18.62 5.70
C ASP A 90 -31.04 19.97 5.30
N LYS A 91 -29.72 19.99 5.09
CA LYS A 91 -28.99 21.23 4.78
C LYS A 91 -29.04 21.62 3.30
N PHE A 92 -28.94 20.65 2.40
CA PHE A 92 -28.77 20.90 0.96
C PHE A 92 -29.93 20.40 0.09
N GLY A 93 -30.92 19.72 0.69
CA GLY A 93 -32.13 19.25 0.01
C GLY A 93 -31.99 17.89 -0.69
N GLY A 94 -30.77 17.35 -0.79
CA GLY A 94 -30.51 16.08 -1.47
C GLY A 94 -29.03 15.74 -1.56
N ILE A 95 -28.72 14.65 -2.24
CA ILE A 95 -27.35 14.23 -2.59
C ILE A 95 -27.37 13.85 -4.06
N ASP A 96 -26.43 14.41 -4.82
CA ASP A 96 -26.30 14.16 -6.26
C ASP A 96 -25.16 13.20 -6.57
N ILE A 97 -24.10 13.24 -5.77
CA ILE A 97 -22.89 12.49 -6.06
C ILE A 97 -22.36 11.86 -4.77
N LEU A 98 -22.02 10.58 -4.83
CA LEU A 98 -21.23 9.89 -3.82
C LEU A 98 -19.81 9.64 -4.34
N VAL A 99 -18.81 10.01 -3.55
CA VAL A 99 -17.41 9.65 -3.80
C VAL A 99 -16.90 8.77 -2.65
N ASN A 100 -16.75 7.47 -2.94
CA ASN A 100 -16.18 6.50 -2.01
C ASN A 100 -14.65 6.54 -2.08
N ASN A 101 -14.04 7.46 -1.32
CA ASN A 101 -12.59 7.69 -1.28
C ASN A 101 -11.91 7.13 -0.02
N ALA A 102 -12.63 7.05 1.11
CA ALA A 102 -12.03 6.56 2.35
C ALA A 102 -11.46 5.14 2.18
N SER A 103 -10.24 4.93 2.65
CA SER A 103 -9.54 3.64 2.54
C SER A 103 -8.55 3.44 3.68
N ALA A 104 -8.23 2.16 3.93
CA ALA A 104 -7.13 1.71 4.76
C ALA A 104 -6.25 0.75 3.96
N ILE A 105 -4.96 0.72 4.32
CA ILE A 105 -3.92 -0.02 3.62
C ILE A 105 -3.01 -0.73 4.62
N SER A 106 -2.63 -1.96 4.28
CA SER A 106 -1.60 -2.76 4.94
C SER A 106 -0.98 -3.68 3.89
N LEU A 107 0.28 -3.44 3.53
CA LEU A 107 0.99 -4.19 2.50
C LEU A 107 1.77 -5.36 3.12
N THR A 108 1.03 -6.30 3.70
CA THR A 108 1.58 -7.47 4.40
C THR A 108 1.04 -8.77 3.81
N GLY A 109 1.87 -9.82 3.78
CA GLY A 109 1.45 -11.16 3.38
C GLY A 109 0.52 -11.81 4.43
N THR A 110 -0.10 -12.94 4.07
CA THR A 110 -1.15 -13.59 4.88
C THR A 110 -0.73 -13.88 6.32
N LEU A 111 0.43 -14.50 6.54
CA LEU A 111 0.91 -14.84 7.89
C LEU A 111 1.29 -13.59 8.72
N ALA A 112 1.67 -12.50 8.06
CA ALA A 112 2.13 -11.28 8.70
C ALA A 112 0.99 -10.28 8.98
N THR A 113 -0.18 -10.46 8.37
CA THR A 113 -1.30 -9.51 8.50
C THR A 113 -2.12 -9.85 9.74
N PRO A 114 -2.12 -9.03 10.80
CA PRO A 114 -2.97 -9.28 11.95
C PRO A 114 -4.44 -9.15 11.56
N MET A 115 -5.32 -9.99 12.12
CA MET A 115 -6.75 -9.97 11.75
C MET A 115 -7.41 -8.61 11.95
N LYS A 116 -7.05 -7.86 13.00
CA LYS A 116 -7.51 -6.46 13.18
C LYS A 116 -7.21 -5.54 11.98
N ARG A 117 -6.16 -5.81 11.20
CA ARG A 117 -5.82 -5.06 9.98
C ARG A 117 -6.63 -5.56 8.79
N VAL A 118 -6.89 -6.87 8.70
CA VAL A 118 -7.82 -7.44 7.72
C VAL A 118 -9.21 -6.82 7.89
N ASP A 119 -9.75 -6.86 9.12
CA ASP A 119 -11.05 -6.31 9.47
C ASP A 119 -11.12 -4.79 9.23
N LEU A 120 -10.02 -4.07 9.50
CA LEU A 120 -9.93 -2.65 9.20
C LEU A 120 -10.01 -2.37 7.70
N MET A 121 -9.25 -3.10 6.87
CA MET A 121 -9.24 -2.91 5.42
C MET A 121 -10.57 -3.32 4.79
N LEU A 122 -11.11 -4.49 5.12
CA LEU A 122 -12.42 -4.93 4.62
C LEU A 122 -13.54 -4.03 5.14
N GLY A 123 -13.47 -3.62 6.40
CA GLY A 123 -14.46 -2.77 7.05
C GLY A 123 -14.55 -1.36 6.46
N ILE A 124 -13.41 -0.74 6.15
CA ILE A 124 -13.36 0.61 5.56
C ILE A 124 -13.54 0.55 4.04
N ASN A 125 -12.78 -0.29 3.35
CA ASN A 125 -12.73 -0.27 1.89
C ASN A 125 -14.00 -0.90 1.33
N LEU A 126 -14.21 -2.21 1.53
CA LEU A 126 -15.33 -2.94 0.95
C LEU A 126 -16.65 -2.61 1.66
N ARG A 127 -16.77 -2.96 2.94
CA ARG A 127 -18.03 -2.79 3.69
C ARG A 127 -18.44 -1.32 3.75
N GLY A 128 -17.50 -0.42 4.02
CA GLY A 128 -17.77 1.01 4.10
C GLY A 128 -18.26 1.60 2.77
N THR A 129 -17.66 1.19 1.65
CA THR A 129 -18.16 1.54 0.30
C THR A 129 -19.58 1.04 0.08
N TYR A 130 -19.82 -0.25 0.31
CA TYR A 130 -21.14 -0.84 0.10
C TYR A 130 -22.22 -0.15 0.95
N LEU A 131 -21.93 0.04 2.23
CA LEU A 131 -22.87 0.62 3.19
C LEU A 131 -23.15 2.09 2.90
N THR A 132 -22.13 2.88 2.58
CA THR A 132 -22.32 4.30 2.23
C THR A 132 -23.14 4.42 0.94
N SER A 133 -22.84 3.62 -0.08
CA SER A 133 -23.66 3.55 -1.29
C SER A 133 -25.11 3.20 -0.97
N LYS A 134 -25.37 2.13 -0.20
CA LYS A 134 -26.72 1.70 0.21
C LYS A 134 -27.52 2.85 0.82
N LEU A 135 -26.92 3.64 1.71
CA LEU A 135 -27.62 4.72 2.42
C LEU A 135 -27.79 5.98 1.56
N VAL A 136 -26.91 6.22 0.58
CA VAL A 136 -26.98 7.40 -0.29
C VAL A 136 -27.84 7.17 -1.53
N ILE A 137 -27.93 5.94 -2.05
CA ILE A 137 -28.70 5.56 -3.25
C ILE A 137 -30.15 6.09 -3.24
N PRO A 138 -30.95 5.99 -2.15
CA PRO A 138 -32.31 6.53 -2.14
C PRO A 138 -32.41 8.03 -2.44
N HIS A 139 -31.34 8.78 -2.21
CA HIS A 139 -31.24 10.21 -2.52
C HIS A 139 -30.72 10.44 -3.94
N LEU A 140 -29.77 9.63 -4.41
CA LEU A 140 -29.29 9.67 -5.79
C LEU A 140 -30.41 9.38 -6.79
N LEU A 141 -31.33 8.44 -6.49
CA LEU A 141 -32.48 8.14 -7.36
C LEU A 141 -33.42 9.34 -7.59
N LYS A 142 -33.28 10.42 -6.80
CA LYS A 142 -34.05 11.66 -6.93
C LYS A 142 -33.24 12.80 -7.57
N SER A 143 -31.94 12.58 -7.78
CA SER A 143 -31.00 13.57 -8.31
C SER A 143 -31.15 13.73 -9.82
N ARG A 144 -30.75 14.91 -10.32
CA ARG A 144 -30.61 15.20 -11.76
C ARG A 144 -29.21 14.89 -12.30
N SER A 145 -28.23 14.61 -11.44
CA SER A 145 -26.86 14.23 -11.81
C SER A 145 -26.35 13.11 -10.89
N PRO A 146 -26.98 11.92 -10.91
CA PRO A 146 -26.69 10.84 -9.97
C PRO A 146 -25.41 10.09 -10.32
N HIS A 147 -24.35 10.27 -9.52
CA HIS A 147 -23.10 9.53 -9.68
C HIS A 147 -22.63 8.84 -8.39
N ILE A 148 -22.07 7.65 -8.53
CA ILE A 148 -21.21 7.00 -7.54
C ILE A 148 -19.83 6.82 -8.17
N LEU A 149 -18.81 7.40 -7.55
CA LEU A 149 -17.42 7.24 -7.95
C LEU A 149 -16.64 6.52 -6.84
N ASN A 150 -16.18 5.31 -7.12
CA ASN A 150 -15.32 4.55 -6.22
C ASN A 150 -13.86 4.80 -6.58
N LEU A 151 -13.04 5.21 -5.61
CA LEU A 151 -11.60 5.37 -5.82
C LEU A 151 -10.96 4.00 -5.67
N SER A 152 -11.08 3.15 -6.69
CA SER A 152 -10.66 1.75 -6.69
C SER A 152 -10.13 1.30 -8.05
N PRO A 153 -9.26 0.27 -8.11
CA PRO A 153 -8.57 -0.11 -9.34
C PRO A 153 -9.46 -0.91 -10.30
N PRO A 154 -9.06 -1.05 -11.57
CA PRO A 154 -9.54 -2.12 -12.44
C PRO A 154 -9.36 -3.51 -11.79
N LEU A 155 -10.26 -4.44 -12.10
CA LEU A 155 -10.20 -5.81 -11.60
C LEU A 155 -9.18 -6.64 -12.40
N ASN A 156 -7.90 -6.46 -12.08
CA ASN A 156 -6.81 -7.22 -12.69
C ASN A 156 -6.58 -8.54 -11.96
N LEU A 157 -6.91 -9.68 -12.59
CA LEU A 157 -6.78 -11.01 -12.01
C LEU A 157 -5.38 -11.64 -12.16
N ASN A 158 -4.37 -10.86 -12.59
CA ASN A 158 -2.99 -11.31 -12.64
C ASN A 158 -2.51 -11.67 -11.21
N PRO A 159 -2.05 -12.92 -10.97
CA PRO A 159 -1.65 -13.38 -9.63
C PRO A 159 -0.55 -12.54 -8.96
N ILE A 160 0.24 -11.78 -9.72
CA ILE A 160 1.29 -10.90 -9.16
C ILE A 160 0.71 -9.91 -8.14
N TRP A 161 -0.50 -9.40 -8.39
CA TRP A 161 -1.18 -8.43 -7.54
C TRP A 161 -1.81 -9.03 -6.28
N PHE A 162 -1.87 -10.36 -6.18
CA PHE A 162 -2.38 -11.07 -5.01
C PHE A 162 -1.25 -11.59 -4.13
N LYS A 163 -0.08 -11.85 -4.72
CA LYS A 163 1.07 -12.53 -4.11
C LYS A 163 1.52 -11.92 -2.78
N ASN A 164 1.64 -10.59 -2.72
CA ASN A 164 2.36 -9.92 -1.62
C ASN A 164 1.44 -9.29 -0.56
N HIS A 165 0.18 -9.03 -0.88
CA HIS A 165 -0.74 -8.27 -0.02
C HIS A 165 -2.21 -8.64 -0.27
N THR A 166 -2.50 -9.95 -0.24
CA THR A 166 -3.81 -10.51 -0.61
C THR A 166 -4.99 -9.82 0.08
N ALA A 167 -4.88 -9.54 1.39
CA ALA A 167 -5.95 -8.89 2.15
C ALA A 167 -6.26 -7.46 1.66
N TYR A 168 -5.23 -6.69 1.28
CA TYR A 168 -5.41 -5.35 0.72
C TYR A 168 -6.01 -5.42 -0.68
N THR A 169 -5.52 -6.35 -1.52
CA THR A 169 -6.06 -6.59 -2.87
C THR A 169 -7.54 -6.93 -2.80
N MET A 170 -7.94 -7.88 -1.95
CA MET A 170 -9.35 -8.22 -1.71
C MET A 170 -10.17 -7.01 -1.27
N ALA A 171 -9.64 -6.18 -0.36
CA ALA A 171 -10.35 -5.01 0.14
C ALA A 171 -10.59 -3.94 -0.94
N LYS A 172 -9.59 -3.65 -1.78
CA LYS A 172 -9.73 -2.70 -2.90
C LYS A 172 -10.57 -3.26 -4.04
N TYR A 173 -10.39 -4.54 -4.38
CA TYR A 173 -11.18 -5.18 -5.44
C TYR A 173 -12.64 -5.34 -5.02
N GLY A 174 -12.93 -5.47 -3.73
CA GLY A 174 -14.28 -5.41 -3.21
C GLY A 174 -15.01 -4.11 -3.56
N MET A 175 -14.33 -2.96 -3.48
CA MET A 175 -14.90 -1.67 -3.91
C MET A 175 -15.22 -1.66 -5.41
N SER A 176 -14.32 -2.25 -6.22
CA SER A 176 -14.49 -2.38 -7.66
C SER A 176 -15.58 -3.38 -8.04
N MET A 177 -15.78 -4.45 -7.26
CA MET A 177 -16.90 -5.36 -7.43
C MET A 177 -18.24 -4.69 -7.09
N CYS A 178 -18.27 -3.73 -6.17
CA CYS A 178 -19.46 -2.88 -5.99
C CYS A 178 -19.78 -2.08 -7.25
N VAL A 179 -18.78 -1.61 -8.02
CA VAL A 179 -19.01 -0.93 -9.30
C VAL A 179 -19.66 -1.88 -10.30
N LEU A 180 -19.13 -3.10 -10.49
CA LEU A 180 -19.73 -4.10 -11.38
C LEU A 180 -21.21 -4.35 -11.05
N GLY A 181 -21.51 -4.61 -9.77
CA GLY A 181 -22.88 -4.92 -9.35
C GLY A 181 -23.82 -3.72 -9.46
N MET A 182 -23.45 -2.59 -8.85
CA MET A 182 -24.33 -1.43 -8.74
C MET A 182 -24.52 -0.70 -10.08
N ALA A 183 -23.54 -0.73 -10.99
CA ALA A 183 -23.70 -0.15 -12.32
C ALA A 183 -24.82 -0.84 -13.12
N GLU A 184 -24.94 -2.16 -13.02
CA GLU A 184 -26.01 -2.92 -13.66
C GLU A 184 -27.33 -2.80 -12.90
N GLU A 185 -27.29 -2.90 -11.57
CA GLU A 185 -28.47 -2.79 -10.71
C GLU A 185 -29.22 -1.46 -10.90
N PHE A 186 -28.48 -0.37 -11.10
CA PHE A 186 -29.02 0.99 -11.26
C PHE A 186 -28.83 1.56 -12.67
N ARG A 187 -28.66 0.71 -13.68
CA ARG A 187 -28.45 1.14 -15.07
C ARG A 187 -29.58 2.07 -15.54
N GLY A 188 -29.20 3.20 -16.11
CA GLY A 188 -30.12 4.26 -16.55
C GLY A 188 -30.69 5.15 -15.43
N GLN A 189 -30.36 4.86 -14.16
CA GLN A 189 -30.80 5.64 -13.01
C GLN A 189 -29.63 6.29 -12.27
N ILE A 190 -28.49 5.60 -12.13
CA ILE A 190 -27.29 6.11 -11.45
C ILE A 190 -26.05 5.67 -12.23
N ALA A 191 -25.14 6.60 -12.51
CA ALA A 191 -23.83 6.27 -13.07
C ALA A 191 -22.89 5.79 -11.96
N VAL A 192 -22.38 4.56 -12.05
CA VAL A 192 -21.47 3.98 -11.06
C VAL A 192 -20.17 3.62 -11.75
N ASN A 193 -19.07 4.26 -11.37
CA ASN A 193 -17.75 4.04 -11.99
C ASN A 193 -16.65 3.94 -10.93
N ALA A 194 -15.52 3.38 -11.34
CA ALA A 194 -14.27 3.41 -10.59
C ALA A 194 -13.26 4.36 -11.23
N LEU A 195 -12.44 5.01 -10.42
CA LEU A 195 -11.29 5.83 -10.86
C LEU A 195 -10.05 5.47 -10.05
N TRP A 196 -8.93 5.29 -10.75
CA TRP A 196 -7.65 4.90 -10.18
C TRP A 196 -6.50 5.76 -10.75
N PRO A 197 -5.49 6.11 -9.96
CA PRO A 197 -4.36 6.83 -10.50
C PRO A 197 -3.41 5.90 -11.24
N LYS A 198 -2.79 6.41 -12.30
CA LYS A 198 -1.74 5.68 -13.04
C LYS A 198 -0.46 5.54 -12.24
N THR A 199 -0.15 6.54 -11.42
CA THR A 199 1.10 6.66 -10.65
C THR A 199 0.78 6.97 -9.19
N ALA A 200 1.74 6.73 -8.29
CA ALA A 200 1.62 7.12 -6.90
C ALA A 200 1.25 8.61 -6.75
N ILE A 201 0.33 8.90 -5.83
CA ILE A 201 -0.15 10.25 -5.54
C ILE A 201 0.43 10.73 -4.20
N GLN A 202 1.00 11.93 -4.20
CA GLN A 202 1.58 12.53 -3.01
C GLN A 202 0.48 12.83 -1.99
N THR A 203 0.50 12.09 -0.90
CA THR A 203 -0.42 12.21 0.22
C THR A 203 0.30 11.82 1.50
N ALA A 204 -0.22 12.22 2.66
CA ALA A 204 0.34 11.79 3.95
C ALA A 204 0.40 10.26 4.11
N ALA A 205 -0.53 9.52 3.49
CA ALA A 205 -0.49 8.06 3.47
C ALA A 205 0.69 7.54 2.64
N MET A 206 0.96 8.17 1.50
CA MET A 206 2.08 7.83 0.63
C MET A 206 3.42 8.17 1.28
N ASP A 207 3.53 9.31 1.97
CA ASP A 207 4.75 9.69 2.72
C ASP A 207 5.06 8.65 3.82
N MET A 208 4.03 8.14 4.50
CA MET A 208 4.19 7.08 5.51
C MET A 208 4.59 5.72 4.92
N LEU A 209 4.17 5.42 3.69
CA LEU A 209 4.43 4.13 3.02
C LEU A 209 5.78 4.11 2.31
N GLY A 210 6.11 5.18 1.57
CA GLY A 210 7.30 5.26 0.74
C GLY A 210 8.52 5.87 1.42
N GLY A 211 8.35 6.52 2.56
CA GLY A 211 9.45 7.14 3.31
C GLY A 211 9.97 8.43 2.66
N GLU A 212 11.15 8.87 3.11
CA GLU A 212 11.75 10.12 2.66
C GLU A 212 12.08 10.08 1.17
N GLY A 213 11.77 11.17 0.45
CA GLY A 213 12.06 11.31 -0.98
C GLY A 213 11.02 10.74 -1.93
N VAL A 214 10.04 9.94 -1.44
CA VAL A 214 9.02 9.35 -2.32
C VAL A 214 8.17 10.38 -3.05
N ALA A 215 7.95 11.55 -2.45
CA ALA A 215 7.15 12.63 -3.03
C ALA A 215 7.61 13.02 -4.44
N LYS A 216 8.93 12.96 -4.73
CA LYS A 216 9.49 13.29 -6.05
C LYS A 216 9.09 12.30 -7.14
N GLN A 217 8.71 11.08 -6.76
CA GLN A 217 8.23 10.01 -7.64
C GLN A 217 6.70 10.01 -7.77
N CYS A 218 6.01 11.01 -7.20
CA CYS A 218 4.57 11.07 -7.18
C CYS A 218 4.03 12.20 -8.07
N ARG A 219 2.76 12.05 -8.46
CA ARG A 219 1.94 13.17 -8.92
C ARG A 219 1.18 13.81 -7.76
N THR A 220 0.74 15.05 -7.94
CA THR A 220 -0.10 15.78 -7.00
C THR A 220 -1.52 15.21 -7.01
N ALA A 221 -2.28 15.43 -5.93
CA ALA A 221 -3.68 14.99 -5.86
C ALA A 221 -4.61 15.68 -6.88
N ASP A 222 -4.13 16.76 -7.52
CA ASP A 222 -4.90 17.51 -8.51
C ASP A 222 -5.20 16.69 -9.78
N ILE A 223 -4.36 15.72 -10.15
CA ILE A 223 -4.64 14.86 -11.31
C ILE A 223 -5.89 14.01 -11.08
N MET A 224 -6.03 13.45 -9.88
CA MET A 224 -7.21 12.69 -9.48
C MET A 224 -8.44 13.58 -9.34
N ALA A 225 -8.26 14.82 -8.87
CA ALA A 225 -9.35 15.78 -8.77
C ALA A 225 -9.89 16.19 -10.14
N ASP A 226 -8.99 16.50 -11.09
CA ASP A 226 -9.36 16.86 -12.46
C ASP A 226 -9.99 15.66 -13.19
N ALA A 227 -9.45 14.45 -13.04
CA ALA A 227 -10.03 13.24 -13.61
C ALA A 227 -11.41 12.93 -13.01
N ALA A 228 -11.57 13.02 -11.68
CA ALA A 228 -12.86 12.83 -11.03
C ALA A 228 -13.89 13.85 -11.54
N TYR A 229 -13.52 15.12 -11.69
CA TYR A 229 -14.41 16.15 -12.25
C TYR A 229 -14.84 15.80 -13.68
N ALA A 230 -13.94 15.31 -14.53
CA ALA A 230 -14.27 14.86 -15.88
C ALA A 230 -15.27 13.70 -15.90
N VAL A 231 -15.18 12.77 -14.94
CA VAL A 231 -16.09 11.62 -14.82
C VAL A 231 -17.44 12.01 -14.23
N LEU A 232 -17.45 12.83 -13.18
CA LEU A 232 -18.65 13.29 -12.49
C LEU A 232 -19.51 14.28 -13.30
N THR A 233 -19.03 14.68 -14.47
CA THR A 233 -19.75 15.57 -15.40
C THR A 233 -20.13 14.88 -16.71
N GLN A 234 -20.01 13.55 -16.75
CA GLN A 234 -20.53 12.69 -17.80
C GLN A 234 -22.05 12.47 -17.63
N PRO A 235 -22.77 12.06 -18.69
CA PRO A 235 -24.17 11.65 -18.57
C PRO A 235 -24.33 10.37 -17.73
N THR A 236 -25.55 10.15 -17.21
CA THR A 236 -25.89 9.00 -16.33
C THR A 236 -25.72 7.63 -16.99
N ASP A 237 -25.72 7.55 -18.32
CA ASP A 237 -25.49 6.31 -19.06
C ASP A 237 -23.99 5.93 -19.17
N TYR A 238 -23.08 6.84 -18.81
CA TYR A 238 -21.66 6.57 -18.63
C TYR A 238 -21.43 5.83 -17.30
N THR A 239 -21.59 4.51 -17.31
CA THR A 239 -21.62 3.67 -16.10
C THR A 239 -20.92 2.33 -16.33
N GLY A 240 -20.37 1.74 -15.26
CA GLY A 240 -19.68 0.45 -15.28
C GLY A 240 -18.22 0.50 -15.71
N HIS A 241 -17.61 1.69 -15.73
CA HIS A 241 -16.22 1.87 -16.18
C HIS A 241 -15.20 1.77 -15.03
N PHE A 242 -14.02 1.23 -15.35
CA PHE A 242 -12.82 1.25 -14.50
C PHE A 242 -11.78 2.16 -15.14
N LEU A 243 -11.69 3.38 -14.64
CA LEU A 243 -11.00 4.48 -15.29
C LEU A 243 -9.63 4.74 -14.69
N VAL A 244 -8.70 5.21 -15.51
CA VAL A 244 -7.37 5.64 -15.10
C VAL A 244 -7.25 7.15 -15.35
N ASP A 245 -6.76 7.89 -14.37
CA ASP A 245 -6.71 9.36 -14.35
C ASP A 245 -6.08 9.98 -15.62
N GLU A 246 -4.91 9.51 -16.03
CA GLU A 246 -4.20 10.01 -17.20
C GLU A 246 -4.97 9.75 -18.49
N ASP A 247 -5.62 8.58 -18.62
CA ASP A 247 -6.37 8.21 -19.82
C ASP A 247 -7.67 9.02 -19.93
N VAL A 248 -8.34 9.26 -18.79
CA VAL A 248 -9.50 10.17 -18.72
C VAL A 248 -9.09 11.57 -19.17
N LEU A 249 -7.99 12.10 -18.65
CA LEU A 249 -7.55 13.46 -18.95
C LEU A 249 -7.02 13.62 -20.38
N LYS A 250 -6.36 12.60 -20.95
CA LYS A 250 -6.05 12.56 -22.38
C LYS A 250 -7.31 12.64 -23.23
N GLY A 251 -8.36 11.92 -22.83
CA GLY A 251 -9.69 12.02 -23.47
C GLY A 251 -10.33 13.41 -23.38
N GLN A 252 -9.95 14.22 -22.39
CA GLN A 252 -10.35 15.63 -22.27
C GLN A 252 -9.39 16.61 -22.99
N GLY A 253 -8.42 16.10 -23.74
CA GLY A 253 -7.46 16.92 -24.50
C GLY A 253 -6.25 17.43 -23.68
N VAL A 254 -6.04 16.94 -22.46
CA VAL A 254 -4.83 17.25 -21.69
C VAL A 254 -3.64 16.52 -22.31
N GLN A 255 -2.59 17.27 -22.66
CA GLN A 255 -1.39 16.73 -23.31
C GLN A 255 -0.16 16.80 -22.40
N ASP A 256 -0.04 17.87 -21.62
CA ASP A 256 1.06 18.06 -20.68
C ASP A 256 0.66 17.54 -19.28
N PHE A 257 1.37 16.50 -18.82
CA PHE A 257 1.17 15.90 -17.51
C PHE A 257 2.28 16.23 -16.51
N GLU A 258 3.33 16.96 -16.93
CA GLU A 258 4.41 17.39 -16.04
C GLU A 258 3.89 18.36 -14.98
N LEU A 259 2.84 19.13 -15.30
CA LEU A 259 2.16 20.02 -14.36
C LEU A 259 1.51 19.29 -13.15
N TYR A 260 1.28 17.98 -13.26
CA TYR A 260 0.81 17.17 -12.15
C TYR A 260 1.95 16.45 -11.43
N ALA A 261 3.19 16.46 -11.92
CA ALA A 261 4.31 15.89 -11.21
C ALA A 261 4.70 16.77 -10.02
N VAL A 262 4.98 16.17 -8.86
CA VAL A 262 5.52 16.92 -7.71
C VAL A 262 6.91 17.46 -8.04
N GLN A 263 7.70 16.70 -8.79
CA GLN A 263 8.97 17.13 -9.36
C GLN A 263 8.98 16.81 -10.86
N PRO A 264 8.73 17.80 -11.74
CA PRO A 264 8.80 17.60 -13.18
C PRO A 264 10.13 17.02 -13.65
N GLY A 265 10.07 16.12 -14.64
CA GLY A 265 11.22 15.40 -15.20
C GLY A 265 11.77 14.25 -14.32
N HIS A 266 11.22 14.01 -13.13
CA HIS A 266 11.62 12.88 -12.30
C HIS A 266 10.81 11.62 -12.65
N PRO A 267 11.41 10.41 -12.68
CA PRO A 267 10.66 9.18 -12.87
C PRO A 267 9.54 9.02 -11.84
N LEU A 268 8.36 8.66 -12.33
CA LEU A 268 7.18 8.43 -11.51
C LEU A 268 7.06 6.95 -11.13
N LEU A 269 6.59 6.72 -9.91
CA LEU A 269 6.30 5.39 -9.39
C LEU A 269 4.93 4.92 -9.93
N PRO A 270 4.84 3.83 -10.69
CA PRO A 270 3.56 3.27 -11.12
C PRO A 270 2.69 2.92 -9.91
N ASP A 271 1.37 3.09 -10.04
CA ASP A 271 0.46 2.65 -8.99
C ASP A 271 0.21 1.13 -9.07
N PHE A 272 -0.29 0.57 -7.98
CA PHE A 272 -0.65 -0.84 -7.91
C PHE A 272 -1.75 -1.21 -8.90
N PHE A 273 -1.78 -2.48 -9.31
CA PHE A 273 -2.86 -3.13 -10.07
C PHE A 273 -2.91 -2.81 -11.57
N LEU A 274 -1.99 -1.99 -12.08
CA LEU A 274 -1.83 -1.68 -13.51
C LEU A 274 -0.63 -2.44 -14.08
N ASP A 275 -0.86 -3.27 -15.09
CA ASP A 275 0.21 -4.02 -15.76
C ASP A 275 0.98 -3.11 -16.72
N GLU A 276 1.89 -2.28 -16.21
CA GLU A 276 2.96 -1.70 -17.03
C GLU A 276 4.20 -2.59 -16.95
N ALA A 277 4.86 -2.83 -18.09
CA ALA A 277 5.97 -3.78 -18.23
C ALA A 277 7.05 -3.58 -17.14
N PRO A 278 7.21 -4.53 -16.20
CA PRO A 278 8.04 -4.34 -15.00
C PRO A 278 9.52 -4.06 -15.31
N GLU A 279 10.02 -4.62 -16.40
CA GLU A 279 11.45 -4.63 -16.72
C GLU A 279 11.94 -3.26 -17.24
N THR A 280 11.13 -2.56 -18.04
CA THR A 280 11.51 -1.25 -18.61
C THR A 280 11.35 -0.10 -17.61
N LEU A 281 10.47 -0.24 -16.62
CA LEU A 281 10.26 0.75 -15.56
C LEU A 281 11.38 0.72 -14.52
N VAL A 282 11.79 -0.46 -14.06
CA VAL A 282 12.92 -0.61 -13.13
C VAL A 282 14.20 -0.08 -13.75
N GLN A 283 14.46 -0.42 -15.02
CA GLN A 283 15.63 0.04 -15.76
C GLN A 283 15.67 1.58 -15.91
N LYS A 284 14.53 2.21 -16.26
CA LYS A 284 14.44 3.69 -16.35
C LYS A 284 14.58 4.39 -15.00
N MET A 285 14.06 3.81 -13.92
CA MET A 285 14.19 4.36 -12.56
C MET A 285 15.64 4.28 -12.08
N GLU A 286 16.33 3.16 -12.34
CA GLU A 286 17.75 2.97 -12.02
C GLU A 286 18.67 3.89 -12.85
N GLU A 287 18.39 4.09 -14.14
CA GLU A 287 19.13 5.00 -15.03
C GLU A 287 19.09 6.47 -14.57
N HIS A 288 18.03 6.88 -13.87
CA HIS A 288 17.86 8.23 -13.33
C HIS A 288 18.24 8.34 -11.85
N GLY A 289 18.87 7.31 -11.27
CA GLY A 289 19.34 7.32 -9.87
C GLY A 289 18.22 7.24 -8.82
N ALA A 290 17.00 6.84 -9.22
CA ALA A 290 15.85 6.73 -8.33
C ALA A 290 15.71 5.28 -7.82
N THR A 291 15.70 5.10 -6.50
CA THR A 291 15.36 3.81 -5.89
C THR A 291 13.83 3.72 -5.74
N PRO A 292 13.14 2.67 -6.21
CA PRO A 292 11.70 2.53 -6.01
C PRO A 292 11.36 2.50 -4.51
N ALA A 293 10.49 3.41 -4.08
CA ALA A 293 10.07 3.52 -2.68
C ALA A 293 9.32 2.26 -2.19
N PHE A 294 8.69 1.52 -3.11
CA PHE A 294 8.23 0.16 -2.88
C PHE A 294 9.26 -0.82 -3.43
N LYS A 295 10.25 -1.19 -2.61
CA LYS A 295 10.80 -2.54 -2.75
C LYS A 295 9.68 -3.50 -2.33
N PRO A 296 9.12 -4.37 -3.20
CA PRO A 296 8.51 -5.59 -2.68
C PRO A 296 9.53 -6.19 -1.73
N ALA A 297 9.09 -6.65 -0.53
CA ALA A 297 9.97 -7.28 0.45
C ALA A 297 11.00 -8.10 -0.31
N SER A 298 12.27 -7.67 -0.27
CA SER A 298 13.25 -7.93 -1.33
C SER A 298 13.15 -9.37 -1.81
N SER A 299 12.51 -9.57 -2.95
CA SER A 299 12.84 -10.69 -3.80
C SER A 299 14.06 -10.24 -4.58
N SER A 300 15.23 -10.29 -3.94
CA SER A 300 16.44 -10.66 -4.67
C SER A 300 16.26 -12.13 -5.06
N ALA A 301 15.36 -12.33 -6.02
CA ALA A 301 15.16 -13.53 -6.78
C ALA A 301 15.37 -13.14 -8.25
N THR A 302 16.54 -12.59 -8.57
CA THR A 302 17.32 -13.20 -9.66
C THR A 302 17.34 -14.68 -9.31
N PRO A 303 16.92 -15.64 -10.16
CA PRO A 303 16.92 -17.04 -9.76
C PRO A 303 18.35 -17.36 -9.34
N PRO A 304 18.65 -17.54 -8.04
CA PRO A 304 19.98 -17.97 -7.75
C PRO A 304 19.93 -19.44 -8.14
N SER A 305 20.94 -19.87 -8.85
CA SER A 305 21.31 -21.28 -8.86
C SER A 305 21.72 -21.76 -7.46
N ALA A 306 21.15 -21.25 -6.37
CA ALA A 306 21.62 -21.44 -5.01
C ALA A 306 20.45 -21.83 -4.10
N GLY A 307 20.52 -23.06 -3.59
CA GLY A 307 19.46 -23.71 -2.82
C GLY A 307 19.18 -23.09 -1.44
N PRO A 308 18.38 -23.76 -0.59
CA PRO A 308 17.90 -23.24 0.70
C PRO A 308 19.02 -22.80 1.66
N ILE A 309 20.24 -23.31 1.48
CA ILE A 309 21.40 -22.91 2.28
C ILE A 309 21.85 -21.49 1.95
N GLU A 310 21.99 -21.11 0.68
CA GLU A 310 22.37 -19.74 0.29
C GLU A 310 21.36 -18.73 0.84
N SER A 311 20.07 -19.04 0.75
CA SER A 311 19.01 -18.17 1.30
C SER A 311 19.12 -17.97 2.81
N THR A 312 19.67 -18.96 3.53
CA THR A 312 19.95 -18.82 4.97
C THR A 312 21.14 -17.89 5.19
N PHE A 313 22.18 -18.00 4.36
CA PHE A 313 23.35 -17.13 4.43
C PHE A 313 23.06 -15.69 3.98
N ASP A 314 22.10 -15.46 3.08
CA ASP A 314 21.56 -14.13 2.78
C ASP A 314 20.96 -13.46 4.01
N VAL A 315 20.15 -14.20 4.78
CA VAL A 315 19.58 -13.70 6.04
C VAL A 315 20.68 -13.39 7.05
N ILE A 316 21.68 -14.27 7.15
CA ILE A 316 22.82 -14.05 8.05
C ILE A 316 23.54 -12.76 7.63
N ARG A 317 23.86 -12.56 6.34
CA ARG A 317 24.48 -11.32 5.82
C ARG A 317 23.67 -10.07 6.15
N GLY A 318 22.34 -10.13 6.13
CA GLY A 318 21.48 -9.00 6.49
C GLY A 318 21.46 -8.66 8.00
N VAL A 319 21.88 -9.57 8.87
CA VAL A 319 21.87 -9.38 10.33
C VAL A 319 23.26 -9.08 10.90
N ILE A 320 24.32 -9.47 10.18
CA ILE A 320 25.71 -9.18 10.56
C ILE A 320 25.96 -7.66 10.53
N ASN A 321 26.50 -7.14 11.62
CA ASN A 321 26.96 -5.77 11.76
C ASN A 321 28.04 -5.69 12.85
N GLU A 322 28.64 -4.52 13.04
CA GLU A 322 29.69 -4.32 14.03
C GLU A 322 29.30 -4.72 15.46
N ASP A 323 28.05 -4.53 15.87
CA ASP A 323 27.60 -4.91 17.22
C ASP A 323 27.55 -6.44 17.39
N VAL A 324 27.12 -7.15 16.35
CA VAL A 324 27.12 -8.61 16.32
C VAL A 324 28.56 -9.13 16.35
N VAL A 325 29.47 -8.53 15.58
CA VAL A 325 30.90 -8.85 15.57
C VAL A 325 31.51 -8.64 16.96
N LYS A 326 31.31 -7.45 17.56
CA LYS A 326 31.83 -7.10 18.91
C LYS A 326 31.32 -8.06 19.99
N SER A 327 30.07 -8.52 19.90
CA SER A 327 29.49 -9.44 20.89
C SER A 327 29.93 -10.91 20.72
N THR A 328 30.27 -11.32 19.49
CA THR A 328 30.53 -12.73 19.16
C THR A 328 32.02 -13.04 19.10
N GLN A 329 32.78 -12.30 18.28
CA GLN A 329 34.23 -12.41 18.08
C GLN A 329 34.74 -13.81 17.67
N GLY A 330 34.02 -14.49 16.77
CA GLY A 330 34.33 -15.86 16.35
C GLY A 330 34.16 -16.10 14.85
N VAL A 331 34.89 -17.06 14.32
CA VAL A 331 34.82 -17.54 12.94
C VAL A 331 34.24 -18.96 12.94
N TYR A 332 33.13 -19.14 12.25
CA TYR A 332 32.39 -20.40 12.16
C TYR A 332 32.51 -20.98 10.77
N LYS A 333 32.70 -22.30 10.70
CA LYS A 333 32.63 -23.09 9.47
C LYS A 333 31.50 -24.11 9.59
N PHE A 334 30.74 -24.29 8.53
CA PHE A 334 29.65 -25.25 8.43
C PHE A 334 29.99 -26.26 7.32
N ASP A 335 30.17 -27.51 7.70
CA ASP A 335 30.39 -28.63 6.78
C ASP A 335 29.05 -29.35 6.59
N LEU A 336 28.37 -29.07 5.48
CA LEU A 336 27.03 -29.58 5.21
C LEU A 336 27.06 -30.80 4.30
N SER A 337 26.30 -31.82 4.65
CA SER A 337 26.03 -33.01 3.83
C SER A 337 24.58 -33.05 3.32
N GLY A 338 24.23 -33.99 2.45
CA GLY A 338 22.85 -34.20 1.97
C GLY A 338 22.55 -33.50 0.64
N GLU A 339 21.27 -33.16 0.41
CA GLU A 339 20.75 -32.62 -0.86
C GLU A 339 21.42 -31.29 -1.27
N HIS A 340 21.92 -30.53 -0.30
CA HIS A 340 22.61 -29.26 -0.52
C HIS A 340 23.95 -29.25 0.21
N ALA A 341 24.77 -30.26 -0.05
CA ALA A 341 26.10 -30.39 0.53
C ALA A 341 27.02 -29.23 0.13
N GLY A 342 27.94 -28.85 1.02
CA GLY A 342 28.88 -27.77 0.77
C GLY A 342 29.49 -27.22 2.05
N VAL A 343 30.58 -26.46 1.90
CA VAL A 343 31.23 -25.75 2.99
C VAL A 343 30.80 -24.30 2.98
N TRP A 344 30.50 -23.76 4.15
CA TRP A 344 30.09 -22.37 4.33
C TRP A 344 30.76 -21.76 5.55
N PHE A 345 30.84 -20.43 5.60
CA PHE A 345 31.45 -19.73 6.72
C PHE A 345 30.68 -18.51 7.19
N LEU A 346 30.95 -18.15 8.44
CA LEU A 346 30.51 -16.92 9.10
C LEU A 346 31.67 -16.36 9.92
N ASP A 347 32.26 -15.26 9.47
CA ASP A 347 33.27 -14.48 10.17
C ASP A 347 32.61 -13.34 10.95
N LEU A 348 32.61 -13.46 12.28
CA LEU A 348 32.17 -12.44 13.22
C LEU A 348 33.33 -11.91 14.07
N ARG A 349 34.53 -11.88 13.50
CA ARG A 349 35.76 -11.37 14.11
C ARG A 349 36.30 -10.16 13.35
N SER A 350 36.23 -10.17 12.02
CA SER A 350 36.85 -9.17 11.16
C SER A 350 35.88 -8.08 10.72
N GLY A 351 36.30 -6.81 10.78
CA GLY A 351 35.56 -5.67 10.21
C GLY A 351 34.10 -5.60 10.70
N SER A 352 33.17 -5.43 9.76
CA SER A 352 31.72 -5.48 10.02
C SER A 352 31.15 -6.90 10.02
N GLY A 353 31.98 -7.93 9.79
CA GLY A 353 31.62 -9.34 9.67
C GLY A 353 31.28 -9.76 8.23
N SER A 354 31.42 -11.05 7.93
CA SER A 354 31.17 -11.60 6.58
C SER A 354 30.68 -13.04 6.63
N ALA A 355 29.96 -13.49 5.59
CA ALA A 355 29.49 -14.87 5.49
C ALA A 355 29.26 -15.28 4.03
N GLY A 356 29.53 -16.54 3.69
CA GLY A 356 29.41 -17.03 2.32
C GLY A 356 29.75 -18.50 2.15
N GLN A 357 29.64 -18.97 0.90
CA GLN A 357 30.04 -20.31 0.51
C GLN A 357 31.57 -20.41 0.39
N GLY A 358 32.13 -21.54 0.81
CA GLY A 358 33.56 -21.84 0.78
C GLY A 358 34.22 -21.84 2.16
N GLU A 359 35.54 -21.93 2.16
CA GLU A 359 36.35 -21.91 3.37
C GLU A 359 36.45 -20.48 3.94
N PRO A 360 36.44 -20.30 5.28
CA PRO A 360 36.71 -19.00 5.87
C PRO A 360 38.14 -18.53 5.57
N ALA A 361 38.31 -17.24 5.33
CA ALA A 361 39.64 -16.62 5.13
C ALA A 361 40.53 -16.72 6.38
N LEU A 362 39.92 -16.78 7.56
CA LEU A 362 40.59 -17.02 8.84
C LEU A 362 40.32 -18.44 9.32
N LYS A 363 41.24 -18.99 10.11
CA LYS A 363 41.05 -20.30 10.74
C LYS A 363 39.76 -20.30 11.57
N ALA A 364 38.85 -21.24 11.28
CA ALA A 364 37.61 -21.41 12.01
C ALA A 364 37.87 -21.77 13.48
N ASP A 365 37.22 -21.06 14.39
CA ASP A 365 37.22 -21.38 15.82
C ASP A 365 36.21 -22.48 16.14
N VAL A 366 35.16 -22.58 15.33
CA VAL A 366 34.10 -23.59 15.46
C VAL A 366 33.79 -24.19 14.10
N ILE A 367 33.80 -25.51 14.00
CA ILE A 367 33.37 -26.27 12.84
C ILE A 367 32.11 -27.05 13.22
N MET A 368 31.03 -26.83 12.48
CA MET A 368 29.73 -27.47 12.68
C MET A 368 29.42 -28.38 11.49
N THR A 369 29.33 -29.68 11.72
CA THR A 369 29.02 -30.68 10.68
C THR A 369 27.61 -31.21 10.87
N MET A 370 26.77 -31.12 9.83
CA MET A 370 25.38 -31.60 9.86
C MET A 370 24.78 -31.80 8.46
N ASP A 371 23.61 -32.42 8.38
CA ASP A 371 22.81 -32.46 7.15
C ASP A 371 22.23 -31.07 6.81
N SER A 372 22.18 -30.73 5.52
CA SER A 372 21.70 -29.44 5.03
C SER A 372 20.22 -29.17 5.39
N GLY A 373 19.40 -30.22 5.50
CA GLY A 373 18.02 -30.13 5.97
C GLY A 373 17.92 -29.80 7.46
N ASP A 374 18.81 -30.35 8.28
CA ASP A 374 18.86 -30.04 9.71
C ASP A 374 19.44 -28.64 9.98
N PHE A 375 20.43 -28.20 9.18
CA PHE A 375 20.92 -26.81 9.19
C PHE A 375 19.76 -25.83 8.93
N SER A 376 18.98 -26.08 7.89
CA SER A 376 17.84 -25.24 7.52
C SER A 376 16.78 -25.16 8.63
N LYS A 377 16.46 -26.30 9.27
CA LYS A 377 15.55 -26.34 10.43
C LYS A 377 16.12 -25.59 11.63
N MET A 378 17.44 -25.67 11.85
CA MET A 378 18.11 -25.03 12.97
C MET A 378 18.04 -23.50 12.85
N PHE A 379 18.38 -22.95 11.69
CA PHE A 379 18.33 -21.50 11.44
C PHE A 379 16.90 -20.95 11.26
N ALA A 380 15.93 -21.82 10.96
CA ALA A 380 14.51 -21.49 11.01
C ALA A 380 13.91 -21.55 12.43
N GLY A 381 14.69 -21.94 13.46
CA GLY A 381 14.21 -22.08 14.84
C GLY A 381 13.33 -23.33 15.08
N LYS A 382 13.22 -24.23 14.09
CA LYS A 382 12.44 -25.48 14.18
C LYS A 382 13.21 -26.63 14.83
N LEU A 383 14.53 -26.50 14.93
CA LEU A 383 15.41 -27.45 15.62
C LEU A 383 16.37 -26.68 16.53
N LYS A 384 16.36 -26.99 17.83
CA LYS A 384 17.30 -26.35 18.76
C LYS A 384 18.71 -26.94 18.59
N PRO A 385 19.78 -26.12 18.55
CA PRO A 385 21.16 -26.61 18.40
C PRO A 385 21.56 -27.64 19.45
N THR A 386 21.14 -27.44 20.69
CA THR A 386 21.37 -28.37 21.80
C THR A 386 20.78 -29.76 21.55
N MET A 387 19.54 -29.82 21.03
CA MET A 387 18.89 -31.09 20.68
C MET A 387 19.56 -31.76 19.48
N ALA A 388 19.95 -30.98 18.45
CA ALA A 388 20.65 -31.51 17.29
C ALA A 388 21.99 -32.14 17.68
N PHE A 389 22.72 -31.51 18.61
CA PHE A 389 23.99 -32.02 19.11
C PHE A 389 23.80 -33.31 19.92
N MET A 390 22.86 -33.31 20.88
CA MET A 390 22.57 -34.49 21.71
C MET A 390 22.07 -35.70 20.91
N SER A 391 21.34 -35.47 19.81
CA SER A 391 20.84 -36.54 18.94
C SER A 391 21.85 -36.99 17.88
N GLY A 392 23.08 -36.44 17.88
CA GLY A 392 24.13 -36.76 16.91
C GLY A 392 23.92 -36.19 15.50
N LYS A 393 22.91 -35.32 15.31
CA LYS A 393 22.59 -34.66 14.02
C LYS A 393 23.49 -33.46 13.74
N LEU A 394 24.04 -32.87 14.79
CA LEU A 394 25.04 -31.81 14.74
C LEU A 394 26.31 -32.29 15.46
N ARG A 395 27.45 -32.23 14.78
CA ARG A 395 28.76 -32.41 15.41
C ARG A 395 29.48 -31.07 15.46
N ILE A 396 30.04 -30.73 16.61
CA ILE A 396 30.76 -29.48 16.82
C ILE A 396 32.20 -29.81 17.17
N LYS A 397 33.14 -29.16 16.49
CA LYS A 397 34.58 -29.22 16.79
C LYS A 397 35.11 -27.80 16.96
N GLY A 398 35.83 -27.53 18.05
CA GLY A 398 36.38 -26.21 18.35
C GLY A 398 35.80 -25.59 19.63
N ASP A 399 35.72 -24.26 19.67
CA ASP A 399 35.33 -23.51 20.87
C ASP A 399 33.81 -23.62 21.17
N MET A 400 33.47 -24.37 22.22
CA MET A 400 32.09 -24.57 22.64
C MET A 400 31.41 -23.30 23.17
N THR A 401 32.16 -22.34 23.70
CA THR A 401 31.61 -21.05 24.15
C THR A 401 31.14 -20.23 22.95
N LEU A 402 31.93 -20.21 21.87
CA LEU A 402 31.55 -19.57 20.62
C LEU A 402 30.37 -20.30 19.96
N ALA A 403 30.29 -21.63 20.03
CA ALA A 403 29.14 -22.38 19.54
C ALA A 403 27.83 -21.96 20.23
N ILE A 404 27.84 -21.72 21.55
CA ILE A 404 26.68 -21.23 22.30
C ILE A 404 26.32 -19.78 21.93
N LYS A 405 27.32 -18.93 21.67
CA LYS A 405 27.06 -17.55 21.20
C LYS A 405 26.33 -17.55 19.85
N LEU A 406 26.62 -18.50 18.97
CA LEU A 406 25.91 -18.63 17.69
C LEU A 406 24.41 -18.90 17.92
N GLU A 407 24.03 -19.73 18.89
CA GLU A 407 22.62 -19.97 19.22
C GLU A 407 21.90 -18.68 19.67
N LYS A 408 22.58 -17.81 20.44
CA LYS A 408 22.03 -16.48 20.79
C LYS A 408 21.81 -15.61 19.56
N LEU A 409 22.73 -15.64 18.59
CA LEU A 409 22.57 -14.94 17.31
C LEU A 409 21.39 -15.52 16.51
N MET A 410 21.26 -16.84 16.43
CA MET A 410 20.14 -17.52 15.79
C MET A 410 18.79 -17.13 16.39
N ASN A 411 18.72 -17.00 17.73
CA ASN A 411 17.52 -16.52 18.40
C ASN A 411 17.20 -15.04 18.10
N ARG A 412 18.21 -14.18 17.91
CA ARG A 412 18.00 -12.80 17.44
C ARG A 412 17.48 -12.78 16.00
N MET A 413 18.01 -13.64 15.12
CA MET A 413 17.54 -13.79 13.73
C MET A 413 16.09 -14.28 13.66
N ALA A 414 15.70 -15.22 14.51
CA ALA A 414 14.32 -15.70 14.60
C ALA A 414 13.34 -14.61 15.09
N LYS A 415 13.80 -13.72 15.98
CA LYS A 415 13.00 -12.58 16.47
C LYS A 415 12.93 -11.40 15.50
N ALA A 416 13.93 -11.22 14.62
CA ALA A 416 13.91 -10.18 13.58
C ALA A 416 13.01 -10.52 12.38
N LYS A 417 12.51 -11.78 12.32
CA LYS A 417 11.49 -12.24 11.37
C LYS A 417 10.05 -12.13 11.94
N LEU A 418 9.91 -11.71 13.20
CA LEU A 418 8.66 -11.33 13.89
C LEU A 418 8.59 -9.80 13.98
#